data_AF-A0A2V2AUK7-F1
#
_entry.id   AF-A0A2V2AUK7-F1
#
_cell.length_a   1.000
_cell.length_b   1.000
_cell.length_c   1.000
_cell.angle_alpha   90.00
_cell.angle_beta   90.00
_cell.angle_gamma   90.00
#
_symmetry.space_group_name_H-M   'P 1'
#
loop_
_entity.id
_entity.type
_entity.pdbx_description
1 polymer ?
#
loop_
_entity_poly.entity_id
_entity_poly.type
_entity_poly.pdbx_seq_one_letter_code
_entity_poly.pdbx_strand_id
1 'polypeptide(L)'
;MDQGILRSQGDFPNKRTVEYATVLVDLAHKRLPANLQNPHYEDDDLVAGLYVSPAGRLTFNIMYLDDLAPAEEFAAHMDRVFSARSYAGRYALRVEITTTTQTVTATKMRAPCSAAVRKLLGSL
;
A
#
# COMPACT_ATOMS: atom_id res chain seq x y z
N MET A 1 -12.35 9.61 20.01
CA MET A 1 -13.13 9.39 18.78
C MET A 1 -12.38 8.33 17.99
N ASP A 2 -12.95 7.14 17.89
CA ASP A 2 -12.27 5.91 17.43
C ASP A 2 -12.46 5.66 15.93
N GLN A 3 -12.51 6.72 15.12
CA GLN A 3 -12.99 6.67 13.73
C GLN A 3 -11.93 6.27 12.67
N GLY A 4 -10.75 5.79 13.07
CA GLY A 4 -9.66 5.43 12.15
C GLY A 4 -9.31 3.95 12.06
N ILE A 5 -9.63 3.15 13.08
CA ILE A 5 -9.19 1.75 13.17
C ILE A 5 -10.08 0.86 12.30
N LEU A 6 -9.45 0.07 11.44
CA LEU A 6 -10.13 -0.81 10.50
C LEU A 6 -10.53 -2.14 11.13
N ARG A 7 -11.66 -2.68 10.67
CA ARG A 7 -12.27 -3.89 11.24
C ARG A 7 -11.35 -5.11 11.18
N SER A 8 -11.30 -5.85 12.28
CA SER A 8 -10.47 -7.02 12.47
C SER A 8 -11.25 -8.31 12.24
N GLN A 9 -10.54 -9.43 12.37
CA GLN A 9 -11.17 -10.75 12.34
C GLN A 9 -12.26 -10.86 13.41
N GLY A 10 -13.47 -11.26 13.00
CA GLY A 10 -14.61 -11.43 13.91
C GLY A 10 -15.63 -10.29 13.85
N ASP A 11 -15.25 -9.14 13.31
CA ASP A 11 -16.12 -7.96 13.17
C ASP A 11 -17.08 -8.04 11.98
N PHE A 12 -16.90 -9.05 11.11
CA PHE A 12 -17.70 -9.29 9.92
C PHE A 12 -18.55 -10.56 10.06
N PRO A 13 -19.70 -10.65 9.36
CA PRO A 13 -20.50 -11.89 9.30
C PRO A 13 -19.67 -13.11 8.89
N ASN A 14 -18.77 -12.94 7.91
CA ASN A 14 -17.72 -13.91 7.64
C ASN A 14 -16.53 -13.65 8.57
N LYS A 15 -16.38 -14.50 9.60
CA LYS A 15 -15.32 -14.44 10.63
C LYS A 15 -13.88 -14.59 10.11
N ARG A 16 -13.68 -14.80 8.81
CA ARG A 16 -12.35 -14.80 8.17
C ARG A 16 -12.01 -13.45 7.51
N THR A 17 -12.99 -12.56 7.37
CA THR A 17 -12.79 -11.27 6.72
C THR A 17 -12.01 -10.35 7.64
N VAL A 18 -11.02 -9.67 7.06
CA VAL A 18 -10.24 -8.62 7.71
C VAL A 18 -10.21 -7.42 6.78
N GLU A 19 -10.43 -6.23 7.34
CA GLU A 19 -10.28 -4.95 6.64
C GLU A 19 -8.87 -4.42 6.81
N TYR A 20 -8.35 -3.76 5.78
CA TYR A 20 -7.05 -3.10 5.83
C TYR A 20 -7.01 -1.95 4.83
N ALA A 21 -6.17 -0.97 5.13
CA ALA A 21 -5.81 0.09 4.20
C ALA A 21 -4.50 -0.29 3.51
N THR A 22 -4.33 0.17 2.28
CA THR A 22 -3.10 0.02 1.50
C THR A 22 -2.91 1.25 0.61
N VAL A 23 -1.70 1.40 0.05
CA VAL A 23 -1.37 2.42 -0.94
C VAL A 23 -0.98 1.76 -2.24
N LEU A 24 -1.84 1.92 -3.25
CA LEU A 24 -1.60 1.50 -4.62
C LEU A 24 -0.87 2.59 -5.41
N VAL A 25 -0.19 2.16 -6.46
CA VAL A 25 0.52 3.04 -7.39
C VAL A 25 0.07 2.70 -8.79
N ASP A 26 -0.59 3.65 -9.46
CA ASP A 26 -0.82 3.54 -10.90
C ASP A 26 0.42 4.07 -11.61
N LEU A 27 1.13 3.19 -12.33
CA LEU A 27 2.35 3.50 -13.04
C LEU A 27 2.43 2.64 -14.31
N ALA A 28 2.73 3.28 -15.44
CA ALA A 28 2.94 2.57 -16.70
C ALA A 28 4.15 1.64 -16.60
N HIS A 29 4.04 0.44 -17.16
CA HIS A 29 5.04 -0.62 -17.05
C HIS A 29 6.45 -0.19 -17.46
N LYS A 30 6.60 0.54 -18.57
CA LYS A 30 7.91 1.05 -19.06
C LYS A 30 8.64 1.96 -18.08
N ARG A 31 7.92 2.49 -17.07
CA ARG A 31 8.47 3.37 -16.04
C ARG A 31 8.88 2.64 -14.77
N LEU A 32 8.54 1.36 -14.66
CA LEU A 32 8.97 0.54 -13.54
C LEU A 32 10.49 0.39 -13.52
N PRO A 33 11.09 0.33 -12.32
CA PRO A 33 12.43 -0.22 -12.17
C PRO A 33 12.56 -1.58 -12.85
N ALA A 34 13.69 -1.85 -13.49
CA ALA A 34 13.90 -3.07 -14.29
C ALA A 34 13.60 -4.36 -13.50
N ASN A 35 13.85 -4.37 -12.19
CA ASN A 35 13.58 -5.53 -11.33
C ASN A 35 12.08 -5.78 -11.04
N LEU A 36 11.19 -4.86 -11.45
CA LEU A 36 9.74 -4.98 -11.36
C LEU A 36 9.06 -5.11 -12.73
N GLN A 37 9.81 -4.98 -13.82
CA GLN A 37 9.27 -5.15 -15.16
C GLN A 37 8.97 -6.63 -15.42
N ASN A 38 7.76 -6.89 -15.90
CA ASN A 38 7.29 -8.22 -16.30
C ASN A 38 7.07 -8.27 -17.83
N PRO A 39 7.67 -9.21 -18.58
CA PRO A 39 7.51 -9.30 -20.04
C PRO A 39 6.08 -9.49 -20.56
N HIS A 40 5.13 -9.82 -19.68
CA HIS A 40 3.72 -10.01 -20.05
C HIS A 40 2.88 -8.73 -20.05
N TYR A 41 3.44 -7.59 -19.66
CA TYR A 41 2.79 -6.28 -19.75
C TYR A 41 3.30 -5.53 -20.97
N GLU A 42 2.42 -4.79 -21.65
CA GLU A 42 2.86 -3.82 -22.64
C GLU A 42 3.41 -2.56 -21.96
N ASP A 43 4.33 -1.88 -22.64
CA ASP A 43 5.07 -0.74 -22.10
C ASP A 43 4.17 0.38 -21.51
N ASP A 44 3.03 0.63 -22.13
CA ASP A 44 2.09 1.68 -21.75
C ASP A 44 0.96 1.22 -20.82
N ASP A 45 0.89 -0.09 -20.52
CA ASP A 45 -0.11 -0.61 -19.60
C ASP A 45 0.14 -0.16 -18.17
N LEU A 46 -0.93 0.20 -17.47
CA LEU A 46 -0.89 0.38 -16.03
C LEU A 46 -0.71 -0.99 -15.36
N VAL A 47 0.29 -1.07 -14.48
CA VAL A 47 0.62 -2.31 -13.80
C VAL A 47 -0.39 -2.56 -12.67
N ALA A 48 -1.13 -3.66 -12.77
CA ALA A 48 -2.09 -4.04 -11.75
C ALA A 48 -1.38 -4.55 -10.48
N GLY A 49 -1.91 -4.20 -9.31
CA GLY A 49 -1.41 -4.70 -8.03
C GLY A 49 -0.02 -4.17 -7.65
N LEU A 50 0.32 -2.95 -8.08
CA LEU A 50 1.52 -2.27 -7.65
C LEU A 50 1.24 -1.47 -6.37
N TYR A 51 2.05 -1.69 -5.35
CA TYR A 51 1.92 -1.10 -4.01
C TYR A 51 3.20 -0.42 -3.57
N VAL A 52 3.12 0.27 -2.43
CA VAL A 52 4.29 0.79 -1.73
C VAL A 52 4.58 -0.03 -0.47
N SER A 53 5.80 -0.54 -0.35
CA SER A 53 6.28 -1.20 0.87
C SER A 53 6.43 -0.19 2.02
N PRO A 54 6.41 -0.62 3.30
CA PRO A 54 6.62 0.28 4.43
C PRO A 54 7.95 1.06 4.40
N ALA A 55 8.94 0.58 3.64
CA ALA A 55 10.22 1.26 3.43
C ALA A 55 10.21 2.27 2.26
N GLY A 56 9.05 2.53 1.66
CA GLY A 56 8.87 3.50 0.57
C GLY A 56 9.36 3.04 -0.80
N ARG A 57 9.39 1.72 -1.05
CA ARG A 57 9.74 1.14 -2.36
C ARG A 57 8.53 0.53 -3.04
N LEU A 58 8.47 0.65 -4.37
CA LEU A 58 7.50 -0.07 -5.20
C LEU A 58 7.63 -1.59 -4.99
N THR A 59 6.50 -2.28 -4.92
CA THR A 59 6.44 -3.73 -4.71
C THR A 59 5.11 -4.31 -5.18
N PHE A 60 5.06 -5.62 -5.44
CA PHE A 60 3.81 -6.36 -5.65
C PHE A 60 3.23 -6.95 -4.37
N ASN A 61 3.93 -6.78 -3.24
CA ASN A 61 3.45 -7.22 -1.94
C ASN A 61 2.48 -6.19 -1.36
N ILE A 62 1.28 -6.64 -1.01
CA ILE A 62 0.28 -5.81 -0.35
C ILE A 62 0.84 -5.35 1.01
N MET A 63 0.75 -4.04 1.26
CA MET A 63 0.96 -3.48 2.59
C MET A 63 -0.38 -3.47 3.33
N TYR A 64 -0.44 -4.14 4.48
CA TYR A 64 -1.65 -4.18 5.29
C TYR A 64 -1.54 -3.13 6.40
N LEU A 65 -2.36 -2.09 6.36
CA LEU A 65 -2.44 -1.08 7.42
C LEU A 65 -3.71 -1.27 8.24
N ASP A 66 -3.60 -1.05 9.54
CA ASP A 66 -4.69 -1.19 10.50
C ASP A 66 -5.54 0.06 10.68
N ASP A 67 -5.14 1.17 10.05
CA ASP A 67 -5.70 2.50 10.23
C ASP A 67 -5.60 3.28 8.91
N LEU A 68 -6.66 4.02 8.58
CA LEU A 68 -6.72 4.85 7.37
C LEU A 68 -5.80 6.07 7.47
N ALA A 69 -5.75 6.75 8.63
CA ALA A 69 -5.04 8.02 8.74
C ALA A 69 -3.53 7.88 8.47
N PRO A 70 -2.82 6.86 9.03
CA PRO A 70 -1.44 6.58 8.64
C PRO A 70 -1.28 6.21 7.17
N ALA A 71 -2.28 5.62 6.52
CA ALA A 71 -2.21 5.30 5.09
C ALA A 71 -2.24 6.56 4.23
N GLU A 72 -3.11 7.52 4.56
CA GLU A 72 -3.19 8.82 3.88
C GLU A 72 -1.93 9.66 4.08
N GLU A 73 -1.44 9.73 5.33
CA GLU A 73 -0.20 10.44 5.64
C GLU A 73 1.00 9.79 4.94
N PHE A 74 1.05 8.46 4.91
CA PHE A 74 2.08 7.73 4.19
C PHE A 74 2.03 7.96 2.68
N ALA A 75 0.84 8.00 2.07
CA ALA A 75 0.69 8.32 0.65
C ALA A 75 1.22 9.74 0.35
N ALA A 76 0.90 10.73 1.18
CA ALA A 76 1.42 12.09 1.03
C ALA A 76 2.95 12.16 1.20
N HIS A 77 3.50 11.40 2.15
CA HIS A 77 4.94 11.28 2.31
C HIS A 77 5.59 10.62 1.09
N MET A 78 4.98 9.57 0.55
CA MET A 78 5.47 8.87 -0.64
C MET A 78 5.44 9.72 -1.89
N ASP A 79 4.47 10.61 -2.03
CA ASP A 79 4.43 11.57 -3.14
C ASP A 79 5.71 12.43 -3.17
N ARG A 80 6.15 12.93 -2.00
CA ARG A 80 7.41 13.68 -1.87
C ARG A 80 8.65 12.82 -2.18
N VAL A 81 8.62 11.54 -1.84
CA VAL A 81 9.73 10.62 -2.15
C VAL A 81 9.76 10.29 -3.64
N PHE A 82 8.60 10.13 -4.27
CA PHE A 82 8.46 9.73 -5.67
C PHE A 82 8.69 10.89 -6.63
N SER A 83 8.49 12.14 -6.19
CA SER A 83 8.82 13.33 -6.97
C SER A 83 10.32 13.46 -7.29
N ALA A 84 11.20 12.73 -6.58
CA ALA A 84 12.63 12.67 -6.85
C ALA A 84 13.06 11.46 -7.71
N ARG A 85 12.11 10.65 -8.20
CA ARG A 85 12.38 9.42 -8.98
C ARG A 85 12.28 9.66 -10.49
N SER A 86 12.77 8.71 -11.29
CA SER A 86 12.75 8.78 -12.76
C SER A 86 11.33 8.86 -13.37
N TYR A 87 10.32 8.46 -12.60
CA TYR A 87 8.91 8.49 -12.99
C TYR A 87 8.12 9.64 -12.34
N ALA A 88 8.79 10.65 -11.79
CA ALA A 88 8.16 11.82 -11.19
C ALA A 88 7.11 12.45 -12.12
N GLY A 89 5.95 12.82 -11.56
CA GLY A 89 4.83 13.41 -12.29
C GLY A 89 4.12 12.46 -13.27
N ARG A 90 4.43 11.16 -13.24
CA ARG A 90 3.87 10.15 -14.15
C ARG A 90 3.38 8.90 -13.41
N TYR A 91 3.03 9.07 -12.14
CA TYR A 91 2.40 8.07 -11.28
C TYR A 91 1.17 8.68 -10.61
N ALA A 92 0.27 7.85 -10.12
CA ALA A 92 -0.77 8.25 -9.17
C ALA A 92 -0.71 7.35 -7.93
N LEU A 93 -0.74 7.94 -6.74
CA LEU A 93 -0.89 7.21 -5.48
C LEU A 93 -2.36 7.16 -5.10
N ARG A 94 -2.86 5.98 -4.75
CA ARG A 94 -4.25 5.78 -4.31
C ARG A 94 -4.28 5.04 -2.99
N VAL A 95 -4.93 5.64 -1.99
CA VAL A 95 -5.25 4.95 -0.74
C VAL A 95 -6.53 4.17 -0.95
N GLU A 96 -6.53 2.90 -0.58
CA GLU A 96 -7.70 2.03 -0.67
C GLU A 96 -7.92 1.31 0.65
N ILE A 97 -9.17 1.29 1.11
CA ILE A 97 -9.64 0.38 2.15
C ILE A 97 -10.27 -0.80 1.45
N THR A 98 -9.78 -2.00 1.75
CA THR A 98 -10.31 -3.23 1.15
C THR A 98 -10.39 -4.34 2.19
N THR A 99 -11.00 -5.46 1.80
CA THR A 99 -11.17 -6.63 2.65
C THR A 99 -10.49 -7.85 2.05
N THR A 100 -10.05 -8.77 2.91
CA THR A 100 -9.48 -10.05 2.48
C THR A 100 -9.92 -11.19 3.38
N THR A 101 -10.00 -12.39 2.81
CA THR A 101 -10.20 -13.65 3.53
C THR A 101 -8.89 -14.38 3.82
N GLN A 102 -7.75 -13.83 3.39
CA GLN A 102 -6.40 -14.28 3.77
C GLN A 102 -6.05 -13.84 5.20
N THR A 103 -6.90 -14.23 6.15
CA THR A 103 -6.90 -13.74 7.54
C THR A 103 -5.53 -13.85 8.20
N VAL A 104 -4.87 -15.00 8.08
CA VAL A 104 -3.59 -15.26 8.76
C VAL A 104 -2.52 -14.26 8.31
N THR A 105 -2.43 -14.02 7.00
CA THR A 105 -1.47 -13.06 6.44
C THR A 105 -1.82 -11.64 6.86
N ALA A 106 -3.07 -11.22 6.67
CA ALA A 106 -3.51 -9.86 7.01
C ALA A 106 -3.30 -9.54 8.50
N THR A 107 -3.74 -10.42 9.40
CA THR A 107 -3.60 -10.24 10.85
C THR A 107 -2.14 -10.19 11.28
N LYS A 108 -1.26 -11.05 10.70
CA LYS A 108 0.18 -11.04 11.01
C LYS A 108 0.88 -9.78 10.50
N MET A 109 0.47 -9.26 9.35
CA MET A 109 1.18 -8.15 8.69
C MET A 109 0.67 -6.77 9.10
N ARG A 110 -0.60 -6.63 9.52
CA ARG A 110 -1.21 -5.33 9.90
C ARG A 110 -0.38 -4.57 10.93
N ALA A 111 -0.08 -5.19 12.07
CA ALA A 111 0.67 -4.57 13.15
C ALA A 111 2.10 -4.15 12.74
N PRO A 112 2.96 -5.04 12.19
CA PRO A 112 4.32 -4.66 11.82
C PRO A 112 4.37 -3.64 10.67
N CYS A 113 3.51 -3.75 9.65
CA CYS A 113 3.44 -2.75 8.58
C CYS A 113 3.03 -1.38 9.12
N SER A 114 1.99 -1.32 9.95
CA SER A 114 1.51 -0.06 10.52
C SER A 114 2.53 0.56 11.48
N ALA A 115 3.21 -0.25 12.28
CA ALA A 115 4.32 0.21 13.13
C ALA A 115 5.49 0.76 12.30
N ALA A 116 5.86 0.10 11.20
CA ALA A 116 6.91 0.56 10.31
C ALA A 116 6.55 1.89 9.63
N VAL A 117 5.31 2.04 9.16
CA VAL A 117 4.81 3.30 8.58
C VAL A 117 4.82 4.42 9.62
N ARG A 118 4.24 4.19 10.82
CA ARG A 118 4.26 5.18 11.91
C ARG A 118 5.68 5.60 12.30
N LYS A 119 6.61 4.64 12.36
CA LYS A 119 8.02 4.92 12.64
C LYS A 119 8.66 5.78 11.55
N LEU A 120 8.38 5.48 10.28
CA LEU A 120 8.90 6.27 9.16
C LEU A 120 8.36 7.71 9.23
N LEU A 121 7.05 7.87 9.43
CA LEU A 121 6.39 9.17 9.52
C LEU A 121 6.86 9.99 10.73
N GLY A 122 7.07 9.35 11.88
CA GLY A 122 7.58 10.01 13.09
C GLY A 122 9.10 10.22 13.12
N SER A 123 9.83 9.81 12.08
CA SER A 123 11.29 10.06 11.94
C SER A 123 11.62 11.32 11.12
N LEU A 124 10.59 12.06 10.70
CA LEU A 124 10.67 13.37 10.05
C LEU A 124 10.73 14.50 11.09
#